data_AF-A0AA88NNT8-F1
#
_entry.id   AF-A0AA88NNT8-F1
#
_cell.length_a   1.000
_cell.length_b   1.000
_cell.length_c   1.000
_cell.angle_alpha   90.00
_cell.angle_beta   90.00
_cell.angle_gamma   90.00
#
_symmetry.space_group_name_H-M   'P 1'
#
loop_
_entity.id
_entity.type
_entity.pdbx_description
1 polymer ?
#
loop_
_entity_poly.entity_id
_entity_poly.type
_entity_poly.pdbx_seq_one_letter_code
_entity_poly.pdbx_strand_id
1 'polypeptide(L)'
;MKTWSSSPVATPPRSLGSTGATVYHGSLYYRSRQSPTLLRYDLVAENIVARRELPHTGFHGQYPYSWGGYTDIDLAVDEKGLWAIYSTEKPRGAVIISQLDPEHLRVIRSWETNIQKNKVANAFMVETVRETLHEFLPGAVKQAVEDVLPGSRDSRAA
;
A
#
# COMPACT_ATOMS: atom_id res chain seq x y z
N MET A 1 1.79 32.87 -25.67
CA MET A 1 0.75 32.32 -24.77
C MET A 1 0.88 30.80 -24.82
N LYS A 2 1.32 30.13 -23.75
CA LYS A 2 1.40 28.66 -23.70
C LYS A 2 0.02 28.13 -23.32
N THR A 3 -0.64 27.42 -24.22
CA THR A 3 -1.87 26.70 -23.93
C THR A 3 -1.52 25.34 -23.35
N TRP A 4 -2.01 25.02 -22.15
CA TRP A 4 -1.96 23.66 -21.64
C TRP A 4 -3.00 22.83 -22.39
N SER A 5 -2.57 21.86 -23.19
CA SER A 5 -3.46 20.79 -23.67
C SER A 5 -3.66 19.79 -22.53
N SER A 6 -4.91 19.49 -22.16
CA SER A 6 -5.19 18.43 -21.19
C SER A 6 -4.89 17.06 -21.80
N SER A 7 -4.06 16.27 -21.13
CA SER A 7 -3.92 14.84 -21.42
C SER A 7 -5.25 14.09 -21.22
N PRO A 8 -5.44 12.91 -21.82
CA PRO A 8 -6.64 12.08 -21.61
C PRO A 8 -6.90 11.80 -20.12
N VAL A 9 -8.17 11.87 -19.72
CA VAL A 9 -8.63 11.59 -18.36
C VAL A 9 -9.24 10.18 -18.33
N ALA A 10 -8.57 9.23 -17.68
CA ALA A 10 -9.09 7.90 -17.48
C ALA A 10 -10.21 7.90 -16.42
N THR A 11 -11.34 7.26 -16.73
CA THR A 11 -12.49 7.13 -15.81
C THR A 11 -12.77 5.66 -15.51
N PRO A 12 -12.14 5.08 -14.48
CA PRO A 12 -12.34 3.68 -14.16
C PRO A 12 -13.80 3.40 -13.74
N PRO A 13 -14.38 2.24 -14.14
CA PRO A 13 -15.81 1.95 -13.98
C PRO A 13 -16.24 1.74 -12.52
N ARG A 14 -15.28 1.55 -11.60
CA ARG A 14 -15.51 1.47 -10.16
C ARG A 14 -14.73 2.56 -9.46
N SER A 15 -15.41 3.32 -8.60
CA SER A 15 -14.78 4.36 -7.79
C SER A 15 -13.65 3.79 -6.92
N LEU A 16 -12.60 4.58 -6.77
CA LEU A 16 -11.50 4.28 -5.86
C LEU A 16 -12.02 4.28 -4.41
N GLY A 17 -11.56 3.30 -3.64
CA GLY A 17 -11.89 3.18 -2.23
C GLY A 17 -10.93 3.92 -1.30
N SER A 18 -9.79 4.40 -1.80
CA SER A 18 -8.75 5.05 -1.01
C SER A 18 -7.78 5.84 -1.89
N THR A 19 -6.88 6.59 -1.27
CA THR A 19 -5.76 7.30 -1.90
C THR A 19 -4.61 6.36 -2.28
N GLY A 20 -4.58 5.13 -1.77
CA GLY A 20 -3.52 4.15 -1.99
C GLY A 20 -3.58 3.41 -3.34
N ALA A 21 -3.81 4.14 -4.43
CA ALA A 21 -3.74 3.61 -5.79
C ALA A 21 -2.35 3.85 -6.39
N THR A 22 -1.91 2.97 -7.29
CA THR A 22 -0.62 3.10 -7.97
C THR A 22 -0.73 2.72 -9.45
N VAL A 23 0.16 3.22 -10.29
CA VAL A 23 0.25 2.87 -11.70
C VAL A 23 1.51 2.06 -11.93
N TYR A 24 1.38 0.90 -12.58
CA TYR A 24 2.50 0.01 -12.87
C TYR A 24 2.29 -0.66 -14.23
N HIS A 25 3.31 -0.64 -15.09
CA HIS A 25 3.27 -1.28 -16.42
C HIS A 25 1.99 -0.99 -17.22
N GLY A 26 1.57 0.28 -17.31
CA GLY A 26 0.41 0.70 -18.11
C GLY A 26 -0.96 0.38 -17.49
N SER A 27 -1.00 -0.14 -16.26
CA SER A 27 -2.25 -0.39 -15.53
C SER A 27 -2.34 0.43 -14.25
N LEU A 28 -3.54 0.90 -13.93
CA LEU A 28 -3.90 1.45 -12.63
C LEU A 28 -4.32 0.31 -11.69
N TYR A 29 -3.70 0.24 -10.53
CA TYR A 29 -4.03 -0.69 -9.46
C TYR A 29 -4.65 0.07 -8.30
N TYR A 30 -5.80 -0.42 -7.84
CA TYR A 30 -6.54 0.28 -6.79
C TYR A 30 -7.49 -0.65 -6.05
N ARG A 31 -7.86 -0.23 -4.83
CA ARG A 31 -8.94 -0.88 -4.06
C ARG A 31 -10.29 -0.36 -4.52
N SER A 32 -11.23 -1.28 -4.78
CA SER A 32 -12.64 -0.94 -5.03
C SER A 32 -13.28 -0.29 -3.79
N ARG A 33 -14.08 0.76 -3.98
CA ARG A 33 -14.84 1.38 -2.88
C ARG A 33 -15.70 0.36 -2.14
N GLN A 34 -15.73 0.47 -0.80
CA GLN A 34 -16.50 -0.41 0.11
C GLN A 34 -16.20 -1.92 0.00
N SER A 35 -15.03 -2.31 -0.51
CA SER A 35 -14.63 -3.72 -0.61
C SER A 35 -13.12 -3.88 -0.36
N PRO A 36 -12.65 -5.03 0.16
CA PRO A 36 -11.23 -5.38 0.17
C PRO A 36 -10.71 -5.88 -1.19
N THR A 37 -11.51 -5.76 -2.26
CA THR A 37 -11.13 -6.17 -3.61
C THR A 37 -10.17 -5.19 -4.26
N LEU A 38 -9.01 -5.69 -4.69
CA LEU A 38 -8.08 -5.04 -5.60
C LEU A 38 -8.52 -5.21 -7.05
N LEU A 39 -8.27 -4.18 -7.85
CA LEU A 39 -8.58 -4.11 -9.27
C LEU A 39 -7.34 -3.68 -10.06
N ARG A 40 -7.13 -4.31 -11.21
CA ARG A 40 -6.19 -3.88 -12.26
C ARG A 40 -7.00 -3.33 -13.42
N TYR A 41 -6.86 -2.04 -13.68
CA TYR A 41 -7.48 -1.34 -14.80
C TYR A 41 -6.42 -1.03 -15.85
N ASP A 42 -6.57 -1.58 -17.04
CA ASP A 42 -5.69 -1.30 -18.17
C ASP A 42 -5.98 0.11 -18.68
N LEU A 43 -4.97 0.99 -18.72
CA LEU A 43 -5.15 2.39 -19.10
C LEU A 43 -5.29 2.58 -20.62
N VAL A 44 -4.90 1.60 -21.43
CA VAL A 44 -4.98 1.66 -22.90
C VAL A 44 -6.28 1.03 -23.39
N ALA A 45 -6.62 -0.15 -22.87
CA ALA A 45 -7.87 -0.85 -23.19
C ALA A 45 -9.08 -0.31 -22.42
N GLU A 46 -8.84 0.56 -21.43
CA GLU A 46 -9.86 1.21 -20.59
C GLU A 46 -10.81 0.23 -19.89
N ASN A 47 -10.32 -0.94 -19.48
CA ASN A 47 -11.13 -1.98 -18.85
C ASN A 47 -10.46 -2.64 -17.65
N ILE A 48 -11.28 -3.32 -16.83
CA ILE A 48 -10.80 -4.11 -15.69
C ILE A 48 -10.34 -5.47 -16.19
N VAL A 49 -9.03 -5.72 -16.11
CA VAL A 49 -8.36 -6.91 -16.61
C VAL A 49 -8.04 -7.93 -15.53
N ALA A 50 -8.01 -7.52 -14.26
CA ALA A 50 -7.91 -8.43 -13.12
C ALA A 50 -8.65 -7.89 -11.89
N ARG A 51 -9.11 -8.81 -11.05
CA ARG A 51 -9.76 -8.52 -9.77
C ARG A 51 -9.41 -9.58 -8.75
N ARG A 52 -9.15 -9.18 -7.51
CA ARG A 52 -8.85 -10.14 -6.43
C ARG A 52 -9.17 -9.56 -5.07
N GLU A 53 -9.83 -10.35 -4.24
CA GLU A 53 -10.00 -10.05 -2.83
C GLU A 53 -8.72 -10.34 -2.05
N LEU A 54 -8.28 -9.41 -1.20
CA LEU A 54 -7.20 -9.68 -0.27
C LEU A 54 -7.72 -10.49 0.93
N PRO A 55 -7.08 -11.62 1.27
CA PRO A 55 -7.57 -12.52 2.29
C PRO A 55 -7.54 -11.87 3.68
N HIS A 56 -8.61 -12.06 4.45
CA HIS A 56 -8.75 -11.66 5.86
C HIS A 56 -8.46 -10.18 6.16
N THR A 57 -8.48 -9.34 5.13
CA THR A 57 -8.08 -7.95 5.21
C THR A 57 -9.20 -7.10 5.77
N GLY A 58 -8.89 -6.31 6.80
CA GLY A 58 -9.86 -5.35 7.29
C GLY A 58 -10.08 -4.23 6.27
N PHE A 59 -11.30 -3.72 6.17
CA PHE A 59 -11.64 -2.65 5.25
C PHE A 59 -12.68 -1.72 5.87
N HIS A 60 -12.83 -0.54 5.27
CA HIS A 60 -13.82 0.46 5.68
C HIS A 60 -13.48 1.12 7.04
N GLY A 61 -12.21 1.39 7.28
CA GLY A 61 -11.72 2.07 8.48
C GLY A 61 -11.51 1.15 9.68
N GLN A 62 -11.36 -0.15 9.45
CA GLN A 62 -11.04 -1.13 10.50
C GLN A 62 -9.57 -1.05 10.93
N TYR A 63 -8.65 -0.86 9.98
CA TYR A 63 -7.22 -0.72 10.23
C TYR A 63 -6.62 0.47 9.44
N PRO A 64 -7.11 1.70 9.66
CA PRO A 64 -6.57 2.86 8.99
C PRO A 64 -5.16 3.19 9.51
N TYR A 65 -4.45 4.03 8.76
CA TYR A 65 -3.30 4.76 9.31
C TYR A 65 -3.73 5.72 10.44
N SER A 66 -2.78 6.32 11.14
CA SER A 66 -3.04 7.15 12.33
C SER A 66 -3.97 8.35 12.09
N TRP A 67 -4.02 8.87 10.86
CA TRP A 67 -4.91 9.98 10.46
C TRP A 67 -6.32 9.52 10.04
N GLY A 68 -6.61 8.22 10.15
CA GLY A 68 -7.95 7.67 9.92
C GLY A 68 -8.31 7.49 8.43
N GLY A 69 -9.60 7.66 8.13
CA GLY A 69 -10.16 7.49 6.80
C GLY A 69 -10.25 6.02 6.34
N TYR A 70 -10.32 5.82 5.01
CA TYR A 70 -10.43 4.49 4.39
C TYR A 70 -9.09 4.00 3.87
N THR A 71 -8.06 4.13 4.70
CA THR A 71 -6.65 3.86 4.37
C THR A 71 -6.23 2.43 4.68
N ASP A 72 -7.18 1.51 4.87
CA ASP A 72 -6.91 0.13 5.34
C ASP A 72 -5.95 -0.65 4.43
N ILE A 73 -5.98 -0.36 3.13
CA ILE A 73 -5.18 -1.02 2.10
C ILE A 73 -4.52 0.06 1.26
N ASP A 74 -3.21 -0.06 1.09
CA ASP A 74 -2.36 0.85 0.35
C ASP A 74 -1.51 0.05 -0.64
N LEU A 75 -1.38 0.53 -1.88
CA LEU A 75 -0.63 -0.14 -2.92
C LEU A 75 0.65 0.64 -3.22
N ALA A 76 1.76 -0.08 -3.30
CA ALA A 76 3.07 0.49 -3.54
C ALA A 76 3.79 -0.29 -4.65
N VAL A 77 4.77 0.37 -5.27
CA VAL A 77 5.64 -0.20 -6.30
C VAL A 77 7.07 0.14 -5.94
N ASP A 78 7.96 -0.83 -6.07
CA ASP A 78 9.41 -0.64 -6.01
C ASP A 78 10.09 -1.41 -7.16
N GLU A 79 11.41 -1.50 -7.12
CA GLU A 79 12.24 -2.20 -8.10
C GLU A 79 11.95 -3.72 -8.19
N LYS A 80 11.32 -4.31 -7.18
CA LYS A 80 10.95 -5.73 -7.11
C LYS A 80 9.51 -6.00 -7.51
N GLY A 81 8.70 -4.96 -7.71
CA GLY A 81 7.37 -5.07 -8.32
C GLY A 81 6.25 -4.43 -7.51
N LEU A 82 5.08 -5.08 -7.50
CA LEU A 82 3.85 -4.56 -6.92
C LEU A 82 3.62 -5.12 -5.51
N TRP A 83 3.18 -4.25 -4.60
CA TRP A 83 2.99 -4.57 -3.19
C TRP A 83 1.64 -4.07 -2.68
N ALA A 84 1.06 -4.81 -1.73
CA ALA A 84 -0.01 -4.34 -0.88
C ALA A 84 0.46 -4.21 0.56
N ILE A 85 0.15 -3.07 1.18
CA ILE A 85 0.38 -2.77 2.58
C ILE A 85 -1.00 -2.67 3.24
N TYR A 86 -1.28 -3.58 4.16
CA TYR A 86 -2.60 -3.67 4.79
C TYR A 86 -2.47 -4.25 6.20
N SER A 87 -3.60 -4.57 6.81
CA SER A 87 -3.65 -5.17 8.13
C SER A 87 -4.86 -6.09 8.27
N THR A 88 -4.76 -7.03 9.19
CA THR A 88 -5.79 -8.03 9.53
C THR A 88 -5.97 -8.08 11.05
N GLU A 89 -6.93 -8.88 11.53
CA GLU A 89 -7.13 -9.08 12.97
C GLU A 89 -5.93 -9.76 13.64
N LYS A 90 -5.19 -10.60 12.92
CA LYS A 90 -4.02 -11.33 13.42
C LYS A 90 -2.82 -11.08 12.50
N PRO A 91 -1.72 -10.47 12.99
CA PRO A 91 -1.39 -10.22 14.40
C PRO A 91 -1.79 -8.81 14.90
N ARG A 92 -3.02 -8.67 15.42
CA ARG A 92 -3.51 -7.52 16.21
C ARG A 92 -3.38 -6.16 15.50
N GLY A 93 -3.75 -6.09 14.22
CA GLY A 93 -3.71 -4.82 13.50
C GLY A 93 -2.31 -4.39 13.05
N ALA A 94 -1.34 -5.31 13.07
CA ALA A 94 0.00 -5.02 12.57
C ALA A 94 0.02 -4.89 11.05
N VAL A 95 0.96 -4.09 10.55
CA VAL A 95 1.21 -3.96 9.12
C VAL A 95 1.63 -5.30 8.55
N ILE A 96 0.93 -5.73 7.51
CA ILE A 96 1.26 -6.85 6.65
C ILE A 96 1.63 -6.29 5.28
N ILE A 97 2.77 -6.74 4.77
CA ILE A 97 3.25 -6.40 3.43
C ILE A 97 3.13 -7.66 2.60
N SER A 98 2.48 -7.58 1.45
CA SER A 98 2.38 -8.70 0.50
C SER A 98 2.87 -8.31 -0.87
N GLN A 99 3.77 -9.11 -1.43
CA GLN A 99 4.13 -9.01 -2.83
C GLN A 99 3.01 -9.60 -3.68
N LEU A 100 2.59 -8.87 -4.70
CA LEU A 100 1.52 -9.25 -5.60
C LEU A 100 2.07 -9.64 -6.97
N ASP A 101 1.48 -10.67 -7.56
CA ASP A 101 1.53 -10.89 -9.00
C ASP A 101 0.80 -9.74 -9.70
N PRO A 102 1.48 -8.90 -10.50
CA PRO A 102 0.85 -7.77 -11.16
C PRO A 102 -0.19 -8.21 -12.20
N GLU A 103 -0.10 -9.44 -12.73
CA GLU A 103 -1.07 -9.91 -13.71
C GLU A 103 -2.39 -10.30 -13.04
N HIS A 104 -2.34 -11.15 -12.00
CA HIS A 104 -3.53 -11.76 -11.42
C HIS A 104 -3.87 -11.26 -10.01
N LEU A 105 -3.10 -10.29 -9.49
CA LEU A 105 -3.21 -9.74 -8.13
C LEU A 105 -3.08 -10.80 -7.03
N ARG A 106 -2.43 -11.92 -7.35
CA ARG A 106 -2.22 -13.03 -6.41
C ARG A 106 -1.14 -12.66 -5.43
N VAL A 107 -1.39 -12.90 -4.14
CA VAL A 107 -0.33 -12.84 -3.12
C VAL A 107 0.72 -13.91 -3.44
N ILE A 108 1.94 -13.47 -3.73
CA ILE A 108 3.11 -14.31 -3.96
C ILE A 108 3.73 -14.69 -2.61
N ARG A 109 3.90 -13.69 -1.74
CA ARG A 109 4.49 -13.83 -0.41
C ARG A 109 4.01 -12.68 0.48
N SER A 110 3.94 -12.94 1.79
CA SER A 110 3.58 -11.97 2.81
C SER A 110 4.63 -11.92 3.92
N TRP A 111 4.76 -10.75 4.52
CA TRP A 111 5.59 -10.48 5.69
C TRP A 111 4.75 -9.73 6.72
N GLU A 112 4.75 -10.26 7.94
CA GLU A 112 4.12 -9.62 9.09
C GLU A 112 5.16 -8.76 9.81
N THR A 113 4.75 -7.58 10.24
CA THR A 113 5.59 -6.69 11.05
C THR A 113 5.10 -6.69 12.50
N ASN A 114 5.86 -6.06 13.39
CA ASN A 114 5.44 -5.77 14.76
C ASN A 114 4.89 -4.34 14.92
N ILE A 115 4.63 -3.63 13.82
CA ILE A 115 4.21 -2.23 13.81
C ILE A 115 2.70 -2.17 13.61
N GLN A 116 1.97 -1.57 14.55
CA GLN A 116 0.52 -1.38 14.40
C GLN A 116 0.23 -0.32 13.34
N LYS A 117 -0.63 -0.65 12.38
CA LYS A 117 -0.91 0.22 11.24
C LYS A 117 -1.50 1.59 11.65
N ASN A 118 -2.33 1.61 12.69
CA ASN A 118 -2.92 2.83 13.25
C ASN A 118 -1.93 3.71 14.04
N LYS A 119 -0.66 3.30 14.19
CA LYS A 119 0.39 4.07 14.87
C LYS A 119 1.31 4.82 13.91
N VAL A 120 1.23 4.54 12.61
CA VAL A 120 2.02 5.21 11.57
C VAL A 120 1.12 6.03 10.65
N ALA A 121 1.63 7.15 10.16
CA ALA A 121 0.87 8.06 9.29
C ALA A 121 0.77 7.54 7.84
N ASN A 122 1.81 6.85 7.36
CA ASN A 122 1.83 6.23 6.06
C ASN A 122 2.95 5.18 5.97
N ALA A 123 3.01 4.40 4.89
CA ALA A 123 4.12 3.49 4.58
C ALA A 123 4.37 3.45 3.06
N PHE A 124 5.59 3.14 2.65
CA PHE A 124 5.99 3.06 1.24
C PHE A 124 7.04 1.97 1.05
N MET A 125 7.16 1.44 -0.18
CA MET A 125 8.15 0.42 -0.55
C MET A 125 9.38 1.04 -1.22
N VAL A 126 10.56 0.53 -0.90
CA VAL A 126 11.84 0.91 -1.52
C VAL A 126 12.81 -0.26 -1.43
N GLU A 127 13.54 -0.56 -2.51
CA GLU A 127 14.62 -1.52 -2.44
C GLU A 127 15.75 -0.99 -1.53
N THR A 128 16.02 -1.70 -0.44
CA THR A 128 17.20 -1.45 0.39
C THR A 128 18.24 -2.52 0.09
N VAL A 129 19.35 -2.15 -0.54
CA VAL A 129 20.54 -3.02 -0.63
C VAL A 129 21.19 -3.07 0.75
N ARG A 130 21.08 -4.20 1.45
CA ARG A 130 21.89 -4.49 2.63
C ARG A 130 22.91 -5.56 2.30
N GLU A 131 24.17 -5.16 2.19
CA GLU A 131 25.26 -6.11 2.42
C GLU A 131 25.31 -6.42 3.91
N THR A 132 25.30 -7.71 4.24
CA THR A 132 25.57 -8.36 5.55
C THR A 132 24.35 -9.00 6.26
N LEU A 133 24.33 -10.34 6.14
CA LEU A 133 23.81 -11.42 7.00
C LEU A 133 22.31 -11.44 7.40
N HIS A 134 21.59 -12.37 6.76
CA HIS A 134 20.51 -13.21 7.32
C HIS A 134 19.16 -12.59 7.72
N GLU A 135 18.67 -11.55 7.04
CA GLU A 135 17.22 -11.24 7.13
C GLU A 135 16.68 -10.59 5.84
N PHE A 136 15.93 -11.38 5.05
CA PHE A 136 15.14 -10.91 3.91
C PHE A 136 13.80 -10.34 4.40
N LEU A 137 13.86 -9.23 5.14
CA LEU A 137 12.71 -8.33 5.23
C LEU A 137 12.76 -7.43 3.98
N PRO A 138 11.70 -7.38 3.16
CA PRO A 138 11.54 -6.34 2.15
C PRO A 138 11.82 -4.99 2.82
N GLY A 139 12.69 -4.19 2.21
CA GLY A 139 13.37 -3.02 2.82
C GLY A 139 12.49 -1.85 3.23
N ALA A 140 11.21 -2.06 3.52
CA ALA A 140 10.22 -1.02 3.66
C ALA A 140 9.26 -1.28 4.83
N VAL A 141 9.83 -1.30 6.04
CA VAL A 141 9.33 -0.43 7.12
C VAL A 141 10.55 0.11 7.87
N LYS A 142 11.41 0.88 7.18
CA LYS A 142 12.39 1.73 7.86
C LYS A 142 11.87 3.16 7.84
N GLN A 143 11.31 3.57 8.98
CA GLN A 143 11.07 4.96 9.38
C GLN A 143 10.03 5.76 8.56
N ALA A 144 8.75 5.51 8.81
CA ALA A 144 7.78 6.61 8.93
C ALA A 144 7.50 6.86 10.42
N VAL A 145 8.59 7.01 11.20
CA VAL A 145 8.57 7.00 12.68
C VAL A 145 9.06 8.32 13.30
N GLU A 146 9.57 9.30 12.55
CA GLU A 146 10.13 10.52 13.18
C GLU A 146 9.44 11.87 12.93
N ASP A 147 8.50 12.02 11.99
CA ASP A 147 8.08 13.39 11.57
C ASP A 147 6.61 13.80 11.82
N VAL A 148 5.87 13.18 12.76
CA VAL A 148 4.45 13.58 12.98
C VAL A 148 4.12 14.11 14.38
N LEU A 149 5.04 14.19 15.33
CA LEU A 149 4.82 14.98 16.55
C LEU A 149 6.09 15.72 16.99
N PRO A 150 6.12 17.07 16.99
CA PRO A 150 7.20 17.80 17.63
C PRO A 150 7.04 17.67 19.15
N GLY A 151 7.75 16.72 19.74
CA GLY A 151 7.97 16.67 21.18
C GLY A 151 7.58 15.36 21.86
N SER A 152 8.51 14.41 21.85
CA SER A 152 8.77 13.56 23.02
C SER A 152 10.23 13.12 23.00
N ARG A 153 11.10 14.01 23.48
CA ARG A 153 12.34 13.56 24.13
C ARG A 153 11.94 12.88 25.43
N ASP A 154 12.47 11.69 25.70
CA ASP A 154 12.97 11.30 27.03
C ASP A 154 13.69 9.95 26.91
N SER A 155 15.02 9.94 27.06
CA SER A 155 15.77 9.86 28.33
C SER A 155 15.86 8.42 28.89
N ARG A 156 16.99 7.78 28.56
CA ARG A 156 17.66 6.75 29.37
C ARG A 156 19.02 6.41 28.75
N ALA A 157 20.02 7.20 29.13
CA ALA A 157 21.42 6.84 29.12
C ALA A 157 22.11 7.68 30.21
N ALA A 158 22.04 7.19 31.44
CA ALA A 158 22.95 7.45 32.56
C ALA A 158 22.73 6.33 33.58
#